data_AF-A0A1F1ZA23-F1
#
_entry.id   AF-A0A1F1ZA23-F1
#
_cell.length_a   1.000
_cell.length_b   1.000
_cell.length_c   1.000
_cell.angle_alpha   90.00
_cell.angle_beta   90.00
_cell.angle_gamma   90.00
#
_symmetry.space_group_name_H-M   'P 1'
#
loop_
_entity.id
_entity.type
_entity.pdbx_description
1 polymer ?
#
loop_
_entity_poly.entity_id
_entity_poly.type
_entity_poly.pdbx_seq_one_letter_code
_entity_poly.pdbx_strand_id
1 'polypeptide(L)' 'MSTPIIRRLTVEEAKQELHNLEQQVEGGIEAFEERAHSYDLSPTEQGVWQRISELRWLLGKH' A
#
# COMPACT_ATOMS: atom_id res chain seq x y z
N MET A 1 -7.90 30.67 -10.39
CA MET A 1 -8.04 29.20 -10.35
C MET A 1 -6.83 28.65 -9.61
N SER A 2 -6.99 28.09 -8.42
CA SER A 2 -5.87 27.50 -7.68
C SER A 2 -5.50 26.18 -8.32
N THR A 3 -4.30 26.08 -8.86
CA THR A 3 -3.73 24.83 -9.35
C THR A 3 -3.65 23.82 -8.19
N PRO A 4 -4.12 22.57 -8.37
CA PRO A 4 -3.98 21.55 -7.34
C PRO A 4 -2.49 21.32 -7.09
N ILE A 5 -2.06 21.55 -5.85
CA ILE A 5 -0.71 21.21 -5.41
C ILE A 5 -0.67 19.69 -5.34
N ILE A 6 -0.13 19.06 -6.39
CA ILE A 6 0.20 17.64 -6.37
C ILE A 6 1.35 17.49 -5.36
N ARG A 7 1.01 17.18 -4.10
CA ARG A 7 2.02 16.82 -3.10
C ARG A 7 2.63 15.50 -3.53
N ARG A 8 3.89 15.54 -3.97
CA ARG A 8 4.70 14.33 -4.13
C ARG A 8 4.97 13.80 -2.74
N LEU A 9 4.57 12.56 -2.49
CA LEU A 9 4.94 11.85 -1.28
C LEU A 9 6.47 11.77 -1.23
N THR A 10 7.06 12.19 -0.11
CA THR A 10 8.50 11.99 0.10
C THR A 10 8.79 10.52 0.36
N VAL A 11 10.05 10.11 0.18
CA VAL A 11 10.48 8.72 0.44
C VAL A 11 10.20 8.30 1.88
N GLU A 12 10.37 9.20 2.85
CA GLU A 12 10.10 8.90 4.26
C GLU A 12 8.60 8.78 4.54
N GLU A 13 7.77 9.63 3.94
CA GLU A 13 6.31 9.48 4.02
C GLU A 13 5.84 8.16 3.39
N ALA A 14 6.43 7.76 2.25
CA ALA A 14 6.14 6.49 1.60
C ALA A 14 6.49 5.29 2.48
N LYS A 15 7.66 5.33 3.14
CA LYS A 15 8.08 4.27 4.07
C LYS A 15 7.13 4.18 5.26
N GLN A 16 6.76 5.33 5.84
CA GLN A 16 5.86 5.35 6.99
C GLN A 16 4.46 4.86 6.62
N GLU A 17 3.94 5.28 5.46
CA GLU A 17 2.64 4.84 4.97
C GLU A 17 2.64 3.33 4.70
N LEU A 18 3.68 2.81 4.03
CA LEU A 18 3.83 1.39 3.77
C LEU A 18 3.85 0.60 5.08
N HIS A 19 4.67 1.03 6.05
CA HIS A 19 4.74 0.39 7.36
C HIS A 19 3.39 0.38 8.08
N ASN A 20 2.66 1.50 8.05
CA ASN A 20 1.34 1.58 8.68
C ASN A 20 0.34 0.63 8.02
N LEU A 21 0.32 0.54 6.68
CA LEU A 21 -0.56 -0.37 5.95
C LEU A 21 -0.23 -1.84 6.24
N GLU A 22 1.05 -2.20 6.25
CA GLU A 22 1.51 -3.56 6.58
C GLU A 22 1.19 -3.98 8.02
N GLN A 23 1.02 -3.02 8.95
CA GLN A 23 0.59 -3.29 10.32
C GLN A 23 -0.94 -3.33 10.49
N GLN A 24 -1.70 -2.69 9.58
CA GLN A 24 -3.16 -2.64 9.65
C GLN A 24 -3.84 -3.86 9.00
N VAL A 25 -3.12 -4.60 8.14
CA VAL A 25 -3.68 -5.79 7.50
C VAL A 25 -3.92 -6.91 8.51
N GLU A 26 -5.15 -7.40 8.53
CA GLU A 26 -5.58 -8.45 9.45
C GLU A 26 -4.94 -9.80 9.09
N GLY A 27 -4.30 -10.42 10.10
CA GLY A 27 -3.50 -11.64 9.92
C GLY A 27 -2.04 -11.38 9.52
N GLY A 28 -1.62 -10.13 9.41
CA GLY A 28 -0.27 -9.74 9.00
C GLY A 28 -0.09 -9.74 7.48
N ILE A 29 1.02 -9.13 7.03
CA ILE A 29 1.27 -8.90 5.60
C ILE A 29 1.45 -10.21 4.82
N GLU A 30 2.05 -11.25 5.41
CA GLU A 30 2.26 -12.54 4.73
C GLU A 30 0.93 -13.24 4.41
N ALA A 31 0.03 -13.34 5.39
CA ALA A 31 -1.29 -13.94 5.16
C ALA A 31 -2.13 -13.08 4.21
N PHE A 32 -2.00 -11.76 4.28
CA PHE A 32 -2.65 -10.84 3.36
C PHE A 32 -2.16 -11.01 1.91
N GLU A 33 -0.85 -11.18 1.72
CA GLU A 33 -0.24 -11.47 0.42
C GLU A 33 -0.73 -12.79 -0.16
N GLU A 34 -0.81 -13.85 0.66
CA GLU A 34 -1.36 -15.14 0.22
C GLU A 34 -2.80 -14.98 -0.29
N ARG A 35 -3.65 -14.25 0.46
CA ARG A 35 -5.02 -13.95 0.04
C ARG A 35 -5.08 -13.10 -1.23
N ALA A 36 -4.15 -12.15 -1.39
CA ALA A 36 -4.02 -11.34 -2.60
C ALA A 36 -3.71 -12.21 -3.82
N HIS A 37 -2.80 -13.16 -3.68
CA HIS A 37 -2.43 -14.11 -4.73
C HIS A 37 -3.54 -15.12 -5.03
N SER A 38 -4.36 -15.49 -4.05
CA SER A 38 -5.51 -16.38 -4.24
C SER A 38 -6.78 -15.66 -4.69
N TYR A 39 -6.73 -14.35 -4.96
CA TYR A 39 -7.87 -13.50 -5.32
C TYR A 39 -9.00 -13.48 -4.27
N ASP A 40 -8.65 -13.68 -2.99
CA ASP A 40 -9.58 -13.77 -1.86
C ASP A 40 -9.75 -12.43 -1.11
N LEU A 41 -9.22 -11.34 -1.66
CA LEU A 41 -9.36 -10.00 -1.07
C LEU A 41 -10.72 -9.39 -1.40
N SER A 42 -11.36 -8.81 -0.39
CA SER A 42 -12.52 -7.94 -0.56
C SER A 42 -12.18 -6.69 -1.39
N PRO A 43 -13.17 -5.99 -1.98
CA PRO A 43 -12.90 -4.78 -2.77
C PRO A 43 -12.12 -3.69 -2.02
N THR A 44 -12.35 -3.56 -0.71
CA THR A 44 -11.61 -2.63 0.15
C THR A 44 -10.16 -3.08 0.36
N GLU A 45 -9.95 -4.37 0.59
CA GLU A 45 -8.60 -4.94 0.74
C GLU A 45 -7.82 -4.89 -0.57
N GLN A 46 -8.47 -5.05 -1.72
CA GLN A 46 -7.82 -4.86 -3.02
C GLN A 46 -7.28 -3.44 -3.17
N GLY A 47 -7.99 -2.42 -2.68
CA GLY A 47 -7.48 -1.05 -2.65
C GLY A 47 -6.24 -0.90 -1.78
N VAL A 48 -6.24 -1.55 -0.61
CA VAL A 48 -5.07 -1.59 0.29
C VAL A 48 -3.89 -2.31 -0.38
N TRP A 49 -4.13 -3.45 -1.02
CA TRP A 49 -3.11 -4.21 -1.74
C TRP A 49 -2.50 -3.44 -2.90
N GLN A 50 -3.32 -2.75 -3.68
CA GLN A 50 -2.84 -1.87 -4.76
C GLN A 50 -1.97 -0.74 -4.20
N ARG A 51 -2.37 -0.13 -3.08
CA ARG A 51 -1.61 0.94 -2.44
C ARG A 51 -0.27 0.46 -1.89
N ILE A 52 -0.26 -0.70 -1.21
CA ILE A 52 0.98 -1.36 -0.75
C ILE A 52 1.91 -1.64 -1.93
N SER A 53 1.37 -2.19 -3.02
CA SER A 53 2.15 -2.49 -4.24
C SER A 53 2.75 -1.24 -4.87
N GLU A 54 1.98 -0.15 -4.95
CA GLU A 54 2.44 1.14 -5.46
C GLU A 54 3.57 1.71 -4.59
N LEU A 55 3.41 1.70 -3.27
CA LEU A 55 4.43 2.19 -2.33
C LEU A 55 5.70 1.35 -2.38
N ARG A 56 5.59 0.02 -2.51
CA ARG A 56 6.74 -0.88 -2.70
C ARG A 56 7.49 -0.57 -3.99
N TRP A 57 6.77 -0.38 -5.09
CA TRP A 57 7.34 0.03 -6.36
C TRP A 57 8.05 1.39 -6.27
N LEU A 58 7.43 2.40 -5.65
CA LEU A 58 8.02 3.72 -5.42
C LEU A 58 9.30 3.67 -4.57
N LEU A 59 9.37 2.71 -3.64
CA LEU A 59 10.51 2.52 -2.73
C LEU A 59 11.57 1.56 -3.28
N GLY A 60 11.35 0.94 -4.44
CA GLY A 60 12.26 -0.07 -5.01
C GLY A 60 12.35 -1.36 -4.18
N LYS A 61 11.31 -1.66 -3.39
CA LYS A 61 11.18 -2.92 -2.65
C LYS A 61 10.39 -3.88 -3.56
N HIS A 62 11.03 -4.93 -4.05
CA HIS A 62 10.44 -5.95 -4.93
C HIS A 62 10.41 -7.28 -4.21
#